data_AF-A0A9D6XBW6-F1
#
_entry.id   AF-A0A9D6XBW6-F1
#
_cell.length_a   1.000
_cell.length_b   1.000
_cell.length_c   1.000
_cell.angle_alpha   90.00
_cell.angle_beta   90.00
_cell.angle_gamma   90.00
#
_symmetry.space_group_name_H-M   'P 1'
#
loop_
_entity.id
_entity.type
_entity.pdbx_description
1 polymer ?
#
loop_
_entity_poly.entity_id
_entity_poly.type
_entity_poly.pdbx_seq_one_letter_code
_entity_poly.pdbx_strand_id
1 'polypeptide(L)' 'MATPFVQGRLRGRKLSITVKTSCACCNEPMELEIDSDMNIHGRPDDIDPIIFIPDVDLMALDEPNIISSF' A
#
# COMPACT_ATOMS: atom_id res chain seq x y z
N MET A 1 -24.01 8.41 -20.64
CA MET A 1 -23.06 7.41 -21.16
C MET A 1 -22.23 6.95 -19.99
N ALA A 2 -22.27 5.66 -19.62
CA ALA A 2 -21.48 5.14 -18.51
C ALA A 2 -20.04 4.87 -18.99
N THR A 3 -19.05 5.36 -18.26
CA THR A 3 -17.64 5.06 -18.50
C THR A 3 -17.42 3.55 -18.29
N PRO A 4 -16.76 2.81 -19.20
CA PRO A 4 -16.49 1.40 -18.97
C PRO A 4 -15.60 1.24 -17.73
N PHE A 5 -16.07 0.45 -16.77
CA PHE A 5 -15.27 0.04 -15.63
C PHE A 5 -14.20 -0.94 -16.14
N VAL A 6 -12.94 -0.51 -16.16
CA VAL A 6 -11.80 -1.36 -16.53
C VAL A 6 -11.25 -1.95 -15.25
N GLN A 7 -11.53 -3.23 -15.02
CA GLN A 7 -10.92 -3.99 -13.94
C GLN A 7 -9.56 -4.53 -14.40
N GLY A 8 -8.48 -3.96 -13.89
CA GLY A 8 -7.12 -4.46 -14.09
C GLY A 8 -6.73 -5.43 -12.99
N ARG A 9 -6.15 -6.58 -13.34
CA ARG A 9 -5.54 -7.51 -12.38
C ARG A 9 -4.03 -7.25 -12.30
N LEU A 10 -3.45 -7.36 -11.10
CA LEU A 10 -2.00 -7.41 -10.94
C LEU A 10 -1.44 -8.55 -11.78
N ARG A 11 -0.37 -8.27 -12.52
CA ARG A 11 0.20 -9.20 -13.52
C ARG A 11 1.05 -10.34 -12.92
N GLY A 12 1.03 -10.53 -11.60
CA GLY A 12 1.93 -11.47 -10.90
C GLY A 12 3.42 -11.13 -11.07
N ARG A 13 3.74 -9.88 -11.41
CA ARG A 13 5.12 -9.38 -11.51
C ARG A 13 5.48 -8.67 -10.22
N LYS A 14 6.79 -8.52 -9.97
CA LYS A 14 7.27 -7.65 -8.89
C LYS A 14 6.66 -6.25 -9.03
N LEU A 15 5.98 -5.83 -7.98
CA LEU A 15 5.42 -4.52 -7.75
C LEU A 15 6.32 -3.76 -6.77
N SER A 16 6.47 -2.47 -7.01
CA SER A 16 7.01 -1.53 -6.04
C SER A 16 6.08 -0.33 -5.98
N ILE A 17 5.89 0.19 -4.77
CA ILE A 17 5.00 1.30 -4.47
C ILE A 17 5.85 2.37 -3.77
N THR A 18 5.72 3.61 -4.22
CA THR A 18 6.27 4.77 -3.51
C THR A 18 5.13 5.57 -2.91
N VAL A 19 5.13 5.73 -1.59
CA VAL A 19 4.19 6.59 -0.86
C VAL A 19 4.91 7.89 -0.54
N LYS A 20 4.37 9.01 -1.04
CA LYS A 20 4.85 10.36 -0.68
C LYS A 20 3.95 10.92 0.41
N THR A 21 4.53 11.33 1.52
CA THR A 21 3.78 11.85 2.67
C THR A 21 4.61 12.90 3.41
N SER A 22 4.12 13.41 4.53
CA SER A 22 4.84 14.30 5.43
C SER A 22 4.79 13.79 6.87
N CYS A 23 5.83 14.11 7.63
CA CYS A 23 5.90 13.79 9.05
C CYS A 23 4.82 14.57 9.81
N ALA A 24 3.99 13.92 10.61
CA ALA A 24 3.00 14.64 11.42
C ALA A 24 3.63 15.53 12.52
N CYS A 25 4.85 15.22 12.96
CA CYS A 25 5.54 15.96 14.04
C CYS A 25 6.25 17.22 13.52
N CYS A 26 7.04 17.10 12.45
CA CYS A 26 7.86 18.20 11.91
C CYS A 26 7.36 18.75 10.56
N ASN A 27 6.35 18.11 9.94
CA ASN A 27 5.82 18.44 8.62
C ASN A 27 6.82 18.35 7.46
N GLU A 28 7.96 17.68 7.68
CA GLU A 28 8.95 17.45 6.63
C GLU A 28 8.45 16.40 5.62
N PRO A 29 8.71 16.60 4.32
CA PRO A 29 8.34 15.63 3.29
C PRO A 29 9.17 14.35 3.42
N MET A 30 8.53 13.22 3.19
CA MET A 30 9.17 11.90 3.22
C MET A 30 8.59 10.99 2.14
N GLU A 31 9.38 10.01 1.73
CA GLU A 31 8.95 8.95 0.82
C GLU A 31 9.17 7.58 1.47
N LEU A 32 8.23 6.67 1.25
CA LEU A 32 8.35 5.26 1.64
C LEU A 32 8.33 4.41 0.36
N GLU A 33 9.40 3.66 0.15
CA GLU A 33 9.49 2.67 -0.92
C GLU A 33 9.13 1.30 -0.34
N ILE A 34 8.13 0.65 -0.93
CA ILE A 34 7.61 -0.65 -0.52
C ILE A 34 7.77 -1.59 -1.69
N ASP A 35 8.45 -2.74 -1.49
CA ASP A 35 8.59 -3.76 -2.53
C ASP A 35 7.56 -4.90 -2.40
N SER A 36 7.65 -5.88 -3.30
CA SER A 36 6.73 -7.03 -3.33
C SER A 36 6.89 -7.98 -2.16
N ASP A 37 8.06 -7.95 -1.51
CA ASP A 37 8.42 -8.78 -0.38
C ASP A 37 8.11 -8.04 0.94
N MET A 38 7.42 -6.90 0.86
CA MET A 38 7.09 -5.99 1.96
C MET A 38 8.32 -5.42 2.68
N ASN A 39 9.47 -5.35 2.01
CA ASN A 39 10.58 -4.54 2.52
C ASN A 39 10.22 -3.06 2.35
N ILE A 40 10.47 -2.28 3.39
CA ILE A 40 10.14 -0.86 3.46
C ILE A 40 11.42 -0.07 3.68
N HIS A 41 11.61 0.93 2.83
CA HIS A 41 12.73 1.86 2.93
C HIS A 41 12.22 3.29 2.98
N GLY A 42 12.56 4.02 4.04
CA GLY A 42 12.27 5.45 4.16
C GLY A 42 13.29 6.29 3.41
N ARG A 43 12.84 7.42 2.87
CA ARG A 43 13.69 8.48 2.33
C ARG A 43 13.30 9.83 2.92
N PRO A 44 14.24 10.61 3.46
CA PRO A 44 15.68 10.32 3.59
C PRO A 44 16.03 9.07 4.43
N ASP A 45 17.24 8.52 4.24
CA ASP A 45 17.68 7.20 4.74
C ASP A 45 17.66 7.07 6.28
N ASP A 46 17.49 8.18 7.00
CA ASP A 46 17.38 8.26 8.45
C ASP A 46 15.94 8.11 8.97
N ILE A 47 14.96 7.92 8.08
CA ILE A 47 13.57 7.67 8.46
C ILE A 47 13.37 6.20 8.82
N ASP A 48 12.99 5.97 10.08
CA ASP A 48 12.60 4.66 10.62
C ASP A 48 11.08 4.65 10.90
N PRO A 49 10.24 4.30 9.91
CA PRO A 49 8.80 4.38 10.07
C PRO A 49 8.27 3.24 10.94
N ILE A 50 7.39 3.56 11.90
CA ILE A 50 6.64 2.55 12.64
C ILE A 50 5.60 1.95 11.69
N ILE A 51 5.82 0.70 11.29
CA ILE A 51 4.92 -0.02 10.40
C ILE A 51 3.97 -0.87 11.24
N PHE A 52 2.67 -0.59 11.11
CA PHE A 52 1.63 -1.43 11.67
C PHE A 52 0.96 -2.22 10.55
N ILE A 53 1.18 -3.54 10.53
CA ILE A 53 0.48 -4.47 9.64
C ILE A 53 -0.62 -5.11 10.50
N PRO A 54 -1.89 -4.69 10.35
CA PRO A 54 -2.96 -5.36 11.06
C PRO A 54 -3.04 -6.82 10.61
N ASP A 55 -3.20 -7.73 11.56
CA ASP A 55 -3.59 -9.11 11.27
C ASP A 55 -5.06 -9.08 10.83
N VAL A 56 -5.28 -8.98 9.52
CA VAL A 56 -6.61 -9.00 8.94
C VAL A 56 -6.92 -10.44 8.60
N ASP A 57 -7.90 -11.02 9.31
CA ASP A 57 -8.47 -12.30 8.93
C ASP A 57 -9.27 -12.13 7.63
N LEU A 58 -8.58 -12.32 6.50
CA LEU A 58 -9.17 -12.22 5.17
C LEU A 58 -10.27 -13.28 4.95
N MET A 59 -10.30 -14.35 5.74
CA MET A 59 -11.30 -15.41 5.66
C MET A 59 -12.60 -15.05 6.39
N ALA A 60 -12.54 -14.09 7.33
CA ALA A 60 -13.68 -13.60 8.10
C ALA A 60 -14.27 -12.28 7.57
N LEU A 61 -13.85 -11.83 6.38
CA LEU A 61 -14.42 -10.65 5.76
C LEU A 61 -15.83 -10.97 5.22
N ASP A 62 -16.86 -10.55 5.97
CA ASP A 62 -18.29 -10.77 5.71
C ASP A 62 -18.80 -10.14 4.39
N GLU A 63 -18.11 -9.12 3.88
CA GLU A 63 -18.50 -8.39 2.67
C GLU A 63 -17.48 -8.58 1.54
N PRO A 64 -17.93 -8.44 0.28
CA PRO A 64 -17.03 -8.45 -0.87
C PRO A 64 -16.05 -7.27 -0.72
N ASN A 65 -14.87 -7.55 -0.19
CA ASN A 65 -13.74 -6.63 -0.14
C ASN A 65 -13.12 -6.54 -1.54
N ILE A 66 -12.24 -5.55 -1.82
CA ILE A 66 -11.58 -5.42 -3.14
C ILE A 66 -10.90 -6.72 -3.62
N ILE A 67 -10.56 -7.64 -2.71
CA ILE A 67 -9.96 -8.96 -2.99
C ILE A 67 -11.04 -10.01 -3.35
N SER A 68 -12.28 -9.87 -2.88
CA SER A 68 -13.39 -10.84 -3.01
C SER A 68 -14.65 -10.32 -3.70
N SER A 69 -14.75 -9.03 -4.07
CA SER A 69 -15.84 -8.52 -4.91
C SER A 69 -15.75 -8.94 -6.38
N PHE A 70 -14.82 -9.83 -6.74
CA PHE A 70 -14.63 -10.31 -8.12
C PHE A 70 -14.20 -11.77 -8.20
#